data_AF-A0A9Q3VNR0-F1
#
_entry.id   AF-A0A9Q3VNR0-F1
#
_cell.length_a   1.000
_cell.length_b   1.000
_cell.length_c   1.000
_cell.angle_alpha   90.00
_cell.angle_beta   90.00
_cell.angle_gamma   90.00
#
_symmetry.space_group_name_H-M   'P 1'
#
loop_
_entity.id
_entity.type
_entity.pdbx_description
1 polymer ?
#
loop_
_entity_poly.entity_id
_entity_poly.type
_entity_poly.pdbx_seq_one_letter_code
_entity_poly.pdbx_strand_id
1 'polypeptide(L)'
;MLTEKGRDYFGVLAAMSRWGDRWPAGEAGAPVVFHHGACGHDTEAEVVCAGCRVPGAGCRVPRAASREPLRAEDTSMRMGPGYPERLRQRPDIQRRFGAA
;
A
#
# COMPACT_ATOMS: atom_id res chain seq x y z
N MET A 1 -5.69 -19.08 -17.53
CA MET A 1 -5.88 -19.00 -16.07
C MET A 1 -4.64 -18.37 -15.45
N LEU A 2 -4.78 -17.46 -14.49
CA LEU A 2 -3.64 -16.83 -13.81
C LEU A 2 -3.01 -17.76 -12.76
N THR A 3 -1.72 -17.56 -12.48
CA THR A 3 -1.04 -18.19 -11.34
C THR A 3 -1.49 -17.55 -10.02
N GLU A 4 -1.08 -18.11 -8.89
CA GLU A 4 -1.29 -17.49 -7.57
C GLU A 4 -0.70 -16.07 -7.50
N LYS A 5 0.56 -15.91 -7.94
CA LYS A 5 1.22 -14.60 -8.05
C LYS A 5 0.44 -13.61 -8.92
N GLY A 6 -0.18 -14.10 -10.00
CA GLY A 6 -0.99 -13.27 -10.89
C GLY A 6 -2.29 -12.79 -10.23
N ARG A 7 -2.94 -13.63 -9.42
CA ARG A 7 -4.16 -13.23 -8.68
C ARG A 7 -3.84 -12.24 -7.57
N ASP A 8 -2.75 -12.45 -6.83
CA ASP A 8 -2.33 -11.57 -5.74
C ASP A 8 -1.95 -10.15 -6.22
N TYR A 9 -1.53 -10.03 -7.48
CA TYR A 9 -1.16 -8.74 -8.09
C TYR A 9 -2.34 -7.77 -8.29
N PHE A 10 -3.59 -8.23 -8.18
CA PHE A 10 -4.77 -7.38 -8.38
C PHE A 10 -4.75 -6.12 -7.50
N GLY A 11 -4.32 -6.22 -6.24
CA GLY A 11 -4.23 -5.06 -5.34
C GLY A 11 -3.32 -3.94 -5.85
N VAL A 12 -2.25 -4.29 -6.56
CA VAL A 12 -1.34 -3.31 -7.20
C VAL A 12 -2.04 -2.59 -8.35
N LEU A 13 -2.71 -3.35 -9.22
CA LEU A 13 -3.48 -2.78 -10.34
C LEU A 13 -4.57 -1.84 -9.83
N ALA A 14 -5.23 -2.21 -8.74
CA ALA A 14 -6.31 -1.41 -8.19
C ALA A 14 -5.82 -0.08 -7.57
N ALA A 15 -4.70 -0.10 -6.87
CA ALA A 15 -4.05 1.12 -6.37
C ALA A 15 -3.59 2.03 -7.52
N MET A 16 -3.07 1.45 -8.60
CA MET A 16 -2.69 2.20 -9.81
C MET A 16 -3.90 2.84 -10.50
N SER A 17 -5.03 2.13 -10.60
CA SER A 17 -6.28 2.66 -11.17
C SER A 17 -6.71 3.93 -10.43
N ARG A 18 -6.82 3.85 -9.09
CA ARG A 18 -7.21 5.01 -8.27
C ARG A 18 -6.27 6.22 -8.46
N TRP A 19 -4.97 5.98 -8.58
CA TRP A 19 -4.03 7.06 -8.88
C TRP A 19 -4.31 7.69 -10.26
N GLY A 20 -4.61 6.87 -11.27
CA GLY A 20 -5.03 7.31 -12.61
C GLY A 20 -6.35 8.08 -12.62
N ASP A 21 -7.32 7.65 -11.82
CA ASP A 21 -8.61 8.30 -11.69
C ASP A 21 -8.49 9.67 -11.00
N ARG A 22 -7.45 9.86 -10.17
CA ARG A 22 -7.23 11.12 -9.43
C ARG A 22 -6.48 12.19 -10.21
N TRP A 23 -5.49 11.82 -11.03
CA TRP A 23 -4.52 12.78 -11.59
C TRP A 23 -4.63 12.96 -13.11
N PRO A 24 -4.50 11.91 -13.94
CA PRO A 24 -4.65 12.06 -15.38
C PRO A 24 -6.10 12.03 -15.89
N ALA A 25 -7.09 11.69 -15.07
CA ALA A 25 -8.49 11.70 -15.49
C ALA A 25 -8.98 13.13 -15.78
N GLY A 26 -9.61 13.31 -16.94
CA GLY A 26 -10.30 14.56 -17.28
C GLY A 26 -11.67 14.68 -16.60
N GLU A 27 -12.43 15.71 -16.96
CA GLU A 27 -13.75 15.99 -16.35
C GLU A 27 -14.78 14.84 -16.53
N ALA A 28 -14.57 13.97 -17.51
CA ALA A 28 -15.40 12.78 -17.73
C ALA A 28 -15.24 11.70 -16.63
N GLY A 29 -14.23 11.81 -15.77
CA GLY A 29 -13.99 10.89 -14.66
C GLY A 29 -13.28 9.59 -15.02
N ALA A 30 -13.38 8.60 -14.13
CA ALA A 30 -12.72 7.31 -14.26
C ALA A 30 -13.24 6.53 -15.51
N PRO A 31 -12.35 6.09 -16.42
CA PRO A 31 -12.77 5.34 -17.61
C PRO A 31 -13.23 3.90 -17.27
N VAL A 32 -12.85 3.39 -16.11
CA VAL A 32 -13.23 2.07 -15.59
C VAL A 32 -13.54 2.22 -14.10
N VAL A 33 -14.68 1.68 -13.67
CA VAL A 33 -15.11 1.67 -12.26
C VAL A 33 -15.08 0.24 -11.75
N PHE A 34 -14.53 0.03 -10.55
CA PHE A 34 -14.60 -1.26 -9.89
C PHE A 34 -15.85 -1.37 -9.04
N HIS A 35 -16.57 -2.47 -9.24
CA HIS A 35 -17.79 -2.77 -8.50
C HIS A 35 -17.54 -3.90 -7.52
N HIS A 36 -17.82 -3.68 -6.23
CA HIS A 36 -17.69 -4.72 -5.22
C HIS A 36 -18.94 -5.60 -5.20
N GLY A 37 -18.88 -6.74 -5.89
CA GLY A 37 -20.03 -7.62 -6.09
C GLY A 37 -20.71 -8.12 -4.80
N ALA A 38 -20.03 -8.14 -3.66
CA ALA A 38 -20.64 -8.58 -2.40
C ALA A 38 -21.48 -7.49 -1.71
N CYS A 39 -21.15 -6.21 -1.85
CA CYS A 39 -21.92 -5.12 -1.24
C CYS A 39 -22.70 -4.26 -2.24
N GLY A 40 -22.46 -4.41 -3.55
CA GLY A 40 -23.16 -3.69 -4.60
C GLY A 40 -22.74 -2.23 -4.76
N HIS A 41 -21.62 -1.81 -4.16
CA HIS A 41 -21.10 -0.46 -4.31
C HIS A 41 -19.90 -0.43 -5.23
N ASP A 42 -19.76 0.69 -5.94
CA ASP A 42 -18.51 1.03 -6.60
C ASP A 42 -17.44 1.33 -5.55
N THR A 43 -16.21 0.93 -5.83
CA THR A 43 -15.12 0.93 -4.86
C THR A 43 -13.84 1.44 -5.48
N GLU A 44 -13.02 2.06 -4.62
CA GLU A 44 -11.64 2.43 -4.93
C GLU A 44 -10.69 1.66 -4.01
N ALA A 45 -9.42 1.55 -4.42
CA ALA A 45 -8.40 0.90 -3.61
C ALA A 45 -7.84 1.83 -2.53
N GLU A 46 -7.90 1.41 -1.26
CA GLU A 46 -7.25 2.07 -0.13
C GLU A 46 -6.06 1.23 0.35
N VAL A 47 -4.87 1.84 0.45
CA VAL A 47 -3.69 1.22 1.06
C VAL A 47 -3.66 1.62 2.52
N VAL A 48 -3.84 0.67 3.43
CA VAL A 48 -3.88 0.92 4.88
C VAL A 48 -2.93 -0.02 5.61
N CYS A 49 -2.48 0.36 6.81
CA CYS A 49 -1.58 -0.48 7.60
C CYS A 49 -2.27 -1.80 8.01
N ALA A 50 -1.68 -2.94 7.65
CA ALA A 50 -2.21 -4.25 8.01
C ALA A 50 -2.26 -4.50 9.53
N GLY A 51 -1.24 -4.04 10.26
CA GLY A 51 -1.17 -4.21 11.72
C GLY A 51 -2.18 -3.34 12.49
N CYS A 52 -2.46 -2.12 12.01
CA CYS A 52 -3.42 -1.22 12.67
C CYS A 52 -4.86 -1.74 12.59
N ARG A 53 -5.19 -2.55 11.57
CA ARG A 53 -6.53 -3.10 11.39
C ARG A 53 -6.93 -4.16 12.43
N VAL A 54 -5.97 -4.70 13.19
CA VAL A 54 -6.22 -5.74 14.20
C VAL A 54 -6.19 -5.13 15.61
N PRO A 55 -7.31 -5.14 16.37
CA PRO A 55 -7.30 -4.69 17.76
C PRO A 55 -6.35 -5.53 18.63
N GLY A 56 -5.54 -4.88 19.49
CA GLY A 56 -4.79 -5.54 20.55
C GLY A 56 -3.30 -5.83 20.29
N ALA A 57 -2.75 -5.51 19.11
CA ALA A 57 -1.37 -5.85 18.74
C ALA A 57 -0.32 -4.77 19.10
N GLY A 58 -0.43 -4.13 20.27
CA GLY A 58 0.53 -3.06 20.66
C GLY A 58 0.55 -1.85 19.72
N CYS A 59 -0.46 -1.72 18.86
CA CYS A 59 -0.60 -0.60 17.94
C CYS A 59 -0.91 0.67 18.75
N ARG A 60 -0.06 1.69 18.59
CA ARG A 60 -0.25 2.99 19.23
C ARG A 60 -1.12 3.95 18.41
N VAL A 61 -1.49 3.57 17.19
CA VAL A 61 -2.40 4.36 16.35
C VAL A 61 -3.81 4.27 16.94
N PRO A 62 -4.49 5.41 17.18
CA PRO A 62 -5.87 5.40 17.66
C PRO A 62 -6.78 4.58 16.74
N ARG A 63 -7.75 3.84 17.31
CA ARG A 63 -8.69 3.02 16.53
C ARG A 63 -9.44 3.83 15.47
N ALA A 64 -9.71 5.11 15.71
CA ALA A 64 -10.33 5.99 14.73
C ALA A 64 -9.44 6.17 13.48
N ALA A 65 -8.12 6.25 13.68
CA ALA A 65 -7.13 6.44 12.62
C ALA A 65 -6.63 5.11 12.01
N SER A 66 -7.01 3.95 12.56
CA SER A 66 -6.48 2.65 12.11
C SER A 66 -6.95 2.20 10.73
N ARG A 67 -7.92 2.92 10.16
CA ARG A 67 -8.44 2.75 8.80
C ARG A 67 -8.01 3.86 7.84
N GLU A 68 -7.21 4.82 8.31
CA GLU A 68 -6.71 5.89 7.45
C GLU A 68 -5.72 5.35 6.42
N PRO A 69 -5.64 5.97 5.25
CA PRO A 69 -4.68 5.60 4.21
C PRO A 69 -3.24 5.74 4.75
N LEU A 70 -2.40 4.76 4.46
CA LEU A 70 -0.97 4.81 4.76
C LEU A 70 -0.31 5.85 3.87
N ARG A 71 0.31 6.85 4.48
CA ARG A 71 0.98 7.96 3.77
C ARG A 71 2.48 7.76 3.73
N ALA A 72 3.14 8.37 2.74
CA ALA A 72 4.58 8.25 2.58
C ALA A 72 5.32 8.87 3.78
N GLU A 73 4.85 10.03 4.25
CA GLU A 73 5.37 10.75 5.40
C GLU A 73 5.29 9.96 6.72
N ASP A 74 4.32 9.05 6.84
CA ASP A 74 4.14 8.20 8.03
C ASP A 74 4.87 6.85 7.91
N THR A 75 5.71 6.68 6.89
CA THR A 75 6.45 5.43 6.62
C THR A 75 7.96 5.64 6.54
N SER A 76 8.71 4.72 7.13
CA SER A 76 10.17 4.64 6.98
C SER A 76 10.56 3.32 6.32
N MET A 77 11.43 3.37 5.30
CA MET A 77 12.00 2.17 4.69
C MET A 77 13.21 1.69 5.51
N ARG A 78 13.26 0.40 5.85
CA ARG A 78 14.35 -0.21 6.61
C ARG A 78 14.81 -1.49 5.93
N MET A 79 16.07 -1.88 6.14
CA MET A 79 16.57 -3.16 5.65
C MET A 79 15.86 -4.32 6.34
N GLY A 80 15.22 -5.18 5.55
CA GLY A 80 14.60 -6.41 6.04
C GLY A 80 15.60 -7.57 6.24
N PRO A 81 15.12 -8.69 6.80
CA PRO A 81 15.94 -9.89 7.01
C PRO A 81 16.51 -10.45 5.70
N GLY A 82 15.78 -10.31 4.58
CA GLY A 82 16.23 -10.76 3.25
C GLY A 82 17.15 -9.80 2.50
N TYR A 83 17.56 -8.67 3.09
CA TYR A 83 18.45 -7.73 2.39
C TYR A 83 19.85 -8.34 2.18
N PRO A 84 20.45 -8.27 0.97
CA PRO A 84 21.73 -8.94 0.69
C PRO A 84 22.88 -8.43 1.58
N GLU A 85 23.56 -9.35 2.26
CA GLU A 85 24.61 -9.02 3.25
C GLU A 85 25.73 -8.16 2.66
N ARG A 86 26.20 -8.53 1.47
CA ARG A 86 27.26 -7.82 0.74
C ARG A 86 26.95 -6.33 0.45
N LEU A 87 25.67 -5.94 0.48
CA LEU A 87 25.25 -4.56 0.22
C LEU A 87 25.04 -3.76 1.50
N ARG A 88 24.90 -4.40 2.66
CA ARG A 88 24.57 -3.71 3.92
C ARG A 88 25.64 -2.69 4.31
N GLN A 89 26.92 -3.00 4.09
CA GLN A 89 28.03 -2.13 4.51
C GLN A 89 28.24 -0.91 3.60
N ARG A 90 27.55 -0.83 2.46
CA ARG A 90 27.72 0.27 1.52
C ARG A 90 27.23 1.60 2.11
N PRO A 91 28.02 2.68 2.09
CA PRO A 91 27.63 3.97 2.67
C PRO A 91 26.33 4.56 2.09
N ASP A 92 26.08 4.39 0.79
CA ASP A 92 24.84 4.86 0.15
C ASP A 92 23.60 4.09 0.60
N ILE A 93 23.76 2.80 0.91
CA ILE A 93 22.69 1.95 1.44
C ILE A 93 22.39 2.30 2.90
N GLN A 94 23.44 2.51 3.71
CA GLN A 94 23.29 2.94 5.10
C GLN A 94 22.61 4.32 5.20
N ARG A 95 22.94 5.27 4.32
CA ARG A 95 22.23 6.57 4.28
C ARG A 95 20.75 6.43 3.94
N ARG A 96 20.39 5.49 3.07
CA ARG A 96 19.02 5.33 2.57
C ARG A 96 18.11 4.51 3.50
N PHE A 97 18.66 3.52 4.18
CA PHE A 97 17.89 2.53 4.96
C PHE A 97 18.41 2.30 6.38
N GLY A 98 19.48 3.00 6.77
CA GLY A 98 19.99 2.97 8.14
C GLY A 98 18.92 3.45 9.11
N ALA A 99 18.94 2.90 10.33
CA ALA A 99 18.02 3.31 11.37
C ALA A 99 18.20 4.82 11.64
N ALA A 100 17.13 5.58 11.47
CA ALA A 100 16.88 6.76 12.30
C ALA A 100 16.37 6.28 13.66
#